data_AF-A0A2V6FRR0-F1
#
_entry.id   AF-A0A2V6FRR0-F1
#
_cell.length_a   1.000
_cell.length_b   1.000
_cell.length_c   1.000
_cell.angle_alpha   90.00
_cell.angle_beta   90.00
_cell.angle_gamma   90.00
#
_symmetry.space_group_name_H-M   'P 1'
#
loop_
_entity.id
_entity.type
_entity.pdbx_description
1 polymer ?
#
loop_
_entity_poly.entity_id
_entity_poly.type
_entity_poly.pdbx_seq_one_letter_code
_entity_poly.pdbx_strand_id
1 'polypeptide(L)'
;MANTRSAAKRARQSTARSVHNRSARARLRSLHKRTRAAGNPSAPEIHALISAIDKSAKRGVIHRNAANRRKARLNKLLGAAK
;
A
#
# COMPACT_ATOMS: atom_id res chain seq x y z
N MET A 1 8.37 19.71 -21.83
CA MET A 1 9.09 20.73 -21.03
C MET A 1 8.11 21.44 -20.11
N ALA A 2 8.56 21.85 -18.92
CA ALA A 2 7.72 22.63 -18.00
C ALA A 2 7.88 24.13 -18.32
N ASN A 3 7.05 24.64 -19.21
CA ASN A 3 7.24 25.97 -19.83
C ASN A 3 6.89 27.15 -18.90
N THR A 4 6.33 26.89 -17.72
CA THR A 4 5.99 27.90 -16.72
C THR A 4 6.67 27.61 -15.37
N ARG A 5 6.94 28.66 -14.59
CA ARG A 5 7.55 28.51 -13.24
C ARG A 5 6.74 27.61 -12.32
N SER A 6 5.41 27.69 -12.41
CA SER A 6 4.48 26.83 -11.67
C SER A 6 4.60 25.37 -12.11
N ALA A 7 4.67 25.09 -13.42
CA ALA A 7 4.87 23.75 -13.94
C ALA A 7 6.21 23.15 -13.48
N ALA A 8 7.30 23.93 -13.51
CA ALA A 8 8.62 23.47 -13.05
C ALA A 8 8.61 23.12 -11.55
N LYS A 9 7.90 23.89 -10.72
CA LYS A 9 7.67 23.56 -9.30
C LYS A 9 6.86 22.27 -9.15
N ARG A 10 5.80 22.08 -9.93
CA ARG A 10 4.96 20.87 -9.88
C ARG A 10 5.74 19.61 -10.30
N ALA A 11 6.62 19.71 -11.29
CA ALA A 11 7.50 18.62 -11.70
C ALA A 11 8.43 18.16 -10.56
N ARG A 12 9.07 19.11 -9.85
CA ARG A 12 9.90 18.82 -8.67
C ARG A 12 9.11 18.21 -7.50
N GLN A 13 7.89 18.70 -7.26
CA GLN A 13 7.02 18.12 -6.22
C GLN A 13 6.56 16.70 -6.58
N SER A 14 6.23 16.46 -7.86
CA SER A 14 5.74 15.18 -8.34
C SER A 14 6.80 14.09 -8.22
N THR A 15 8.05 14.38 -8.59
CA THR A 15 9.18 13.45 -8.46
C THR A 15 9.42 13.06 -7.00
N ALA A 16 9.48 14.02 -6.08
CA ALA A 16 9.62 13.75 -4.65
C ALA A 16 8.47 12.89 -4.09
N ARG A 17 7.21 13.22 -4.42
CA ARG A 17 6.04 12.43 -4.02
C ARG A 17 6.04 11.03 -4.63
N SER A 18 6.51 10.89 -5.87
CA SER A 18 6.60 9.62 -6.57
C SER A 18 7.56 8.66 -5.86
N VAL A 19 8.75 9.13 -5.46
CA VAL A 19 9.73 8.33 -4.72
C VAL A 19 9.17 7.87 -3.36
N HIS A 20 8.54 8.78 -2.60
CA HIS A 20 7.93 8.43 -1.32
C HIS A 20 6.77 7.42 -1.47
N ASN A 21 5.90 7.64 -2.46
CA ASN A 21 4.79 6.73 -2.72
C ASN A 21 5.25 5.37 -3.23
N ARG A 22 6.36 5.33 -3.98
CA ARG A 22 6.96 4.09 -4.49
C ARG A 22 7.41 3.19 -3.35
N SER A 23 8.11 3.73 -2.34
CA SER A 23 8.57 2.92 -1.20
C SER A 23 7.39 2.39 -0.37
N ALA A 24 6.37 3.21 -0.11
CA ALA A 24 5.15 2.78 0.59
C ALA A 24 4.40 1.68 -0.17
N ARG A 25 4.27 1.80 -1.50
CA ARG A 25 3.65 0.78 -2.35
C ARG A 25 4.48 -0.50 -2.40
N ALA A 26 5.81 -0.39 -2.47
CA ALA A 26 6.70 -1.54 -2.47
C ALA A 26 6.59 -2.33 -1.16
N ARG A 27 6.65 -1.65 -0.01
CA ARG A 27 6.46 -2.27 1.31
C ARG A 27 5.12 -3.01 1.40
N LEU A 28 4.03 -2.40 0.93
CA LEU A 28 2.72 -3.05 0.88
C LEU A 28 2.70 -4.31 0.03
N ARG A 29 3.32 -4.27 -1.16
CA ARG A 29 3.43 -5.44 -2.06
C ARG A 29 4.23 -6.57 -1.41
N SER A 30 5.35 -6.25 -0.78
CA SER A 30 6.19 -7.23 -0.08
C SER A 30 5.47 -7.88 1.11
N LEU A 31 4.74 -7.10 1.91
CA LEU A 31 3.88 -7.63 2.99
C LEU A 31 2.82 -8.58 2.42
N HIS A 32 2.10 -8.17 1.37
CA HIS A 32 1.10 -9.02 0.72
C HIS A 32 1.69 -10.32 0.16
N LYS A 33 2.88 -10.27 -0.43
CA LYS A 33 3.57 -11.44 -0.98
C LYS A 33 3.92 -12.42 0.14
N ARG A 34 4.48 -11.93 1.25
CA ARG A 34 4.82 -12.76 2.42
C ARG A 34 3.60 -13.44 3.01
N THR A 35 2.52 -12.69 3.27
CA THR A 35 1.29 -13.27 3.84
C THR A 35 0.65 -14.31 2.93
N ARG A 36 0.76 -14.16 1.60
CA ARG A 36 0.26 -15.16 0.65
C ARG A 36 1.15 -16.39 0.55
N ALA A 37 2.47 -16.21 0.60
CA ALA A 37 3.42 -17.32 0.52
C ALA A 37 3.41 -18.18 1.80
N ALA A 38 3.13 -17.58 2.96
CA ALA A 38 3.11 -18.28 4.24
C ALA A 38 1.98 -19.33 4.33
N GLY A 39 0.87 -19.18 3.61
CA GLY A 39 -0.32 -20.05 3.72
C GLY A 39 -1.09 -19.82 5.03
N ASN A 40 -0.41 -19.96 6.16
CA ASN A 40 -0.89 -19.68 7.52
C ASN A 40 -0.05 -18.54 8.15
N PRO A 41 -0.28 -17.28 7.76
CA PRO A 41 0.44 -16.15 8.33
C PRO A 41 0.13 -16.01 9.83
N SER A 42 1.16 -15.67 10.60
CA SER A 42 1.01 -15.45 12.04
C SER A 42 0.17 -14.20 12.34
N ALA A 43 -0.48 -14.16 13.51
CA ALA A 43 -1.28 -13.00 13.92
C ALA A 43 -0.52 -11.66 13.82
N PRO A 44 0.77 -11.55 14.25
CA PRO A 44 1.54 -10.32 14.10
C PRO A 44 1.72 -9.86 12.65
N GLU A 45 1.90 -10.78 11.71
CA GLU A 45 2.06 -10.45 10.28
C GLU A 45 0.77 -9.93 9.67
N ILE A 46 -0.37 -10.51 10.07
CA ILE A 46 -1.71 -10.05 9.68
C ILE A 46 -1.93 -8.63 10.21
N HIS A 47 -1.65 -8.37 11.49
CA HIS A 47 -1.78 -7.04 12.09
C HIS A 47 -0.87 -6.02 11.41
N ALA A 48 0.37 -6.39 11.11
CA ALA A 48 1.32 -5.52 10.41
C ALA A 48 0.83 -5.17 8.99
N LEU A 49 0.25 -6.14 8.26
CA LEU A 49 -0.32 -5.91 6.94
C LEU A 49 -1.55 -4.99 7.00
N ILE A 50 -2.49 -5.24 7.92
CA ILE A 50 -3.68 -4.40 8.08
C ILE A 50 -3.28 -2.96 8.42
N SER A 51 -2.38 -2.78 9.39
CA SER A 51 -1.85 -1.47 9.79
C SER A 51 -1.19 -0.74 8.62
N ALA A 52 -0.41 -1.45 7.79
CA ALA A 52 0.22 -0.88 6.61
C ALA A 52 -0.82 -0.45 5.54
N ILE A 53 -1.88 -1.22 5.36
CA ILE A 53 -2.98 -0.90 4.43
C ILE A 53 -3.68 0.38 4.87
N ASP A 54 -4.10 0.45 6.13
CA ASP A 54 -4.88 1.57 6.63
C ASP A 54 -4.03 2.86 6.70
N LYS A 55 -2.74 2.76 7.08
CA LYS A 55 -1.81 3.90 7.04
C LYS A 55 -1.59 4.42 5.62
N SER A 56 -1.55 3.54 4.62
CA SER A 56 -1.40 3.93 3.22
C SER A 56 -2.67 4.57 2.66
N ALA A 57 -3.84 4.16 3.15
CA ALA A 57 -5.12 4.78 2.80
C ALA A 57 -5.24 6.17 3.43
N LYS A 58 -4.91 6.31 4.73
CA LYS A 58 -4.89 7.59 5.45
C LYS A 58 -3.97 8.61 4.78
N ARG A 59 -2.81 8.17 4.29
CA ARG A 59 -1.85 9.02 3.56
C ARG A 59 -2.23 9.29 2.09
N GLY A 60 -3.32 8.72 1.58
CA GLY A 60 -3.75 8.88 0.19
C GLY A 60 -2.87 8.17 -0.85
N VAL A 61 -1.98 7.26 -0.42
CA VAL A 61 -1.13 6.47 -1.34
C VAL A 61 -1.97 5.46 -2.12
N ILE A 62 -3.04 4.95 -1.47
CA ILE A 62 -4.02 4.03 -2.04
C ILE A 62 -5.42 4.58 -1.76
N HIS A 63 -6.37 4.35 -2.66
CA HIS A 63 -7.75 4.76 -2.45
C HIS A 63 -8.42 3.92 -1.35
N ARG A 64 -9.37 4.50 -0.60
CA ARG A 64 -10.17 3.82 0.44
C ARG A 64 -10.77 2.49 -0.03
N ASN A 65 -11.35 2.47 -1.23
CA ASN A 65 -11.94 1.25 -1.80
C ASN A 65 -10.88 0.19 -2.10
N ALA A 66 -9.67 0.61 -2.49
CA ALA A 66 -8.57 -0.32 -2.71
C ALA A 66 -8.06 -0.92 -1.38
N ALA A 67 -8.08 -0.15 -0.29
CA ALA A 67 -7.79 -0.64 1.06
C ALA A 67 -8.85 -1.67 1.51
N ASN A 68 -10.14 -1.34 1.37
CA ASN A 68 -11.25 -2.23 1.73
C ASN A 68 -11.20 -3.55 0.95
N ARG A 69 -10.98 -3.49 -0.37
CA ARG A 69 -10.81 -4.70 -1.20
C ARG A 69 -9.64 -5.58 -0.73
N ARG A 70 -8.53 -4.97 -0.31
CA ARG A 70 -7.37 -5.73 0.20
C ARG A 70 -7.65 -6.39 1.54
N LYS A 71 -8.33 -5.70 2.46
CA LYS A 71 -8.77 -6.28 3.74
C LYS A 71 -9.75 -7.43 3.54
N ALA A 72 -10.74 -7.25 2.65
CA ALA A 72 -11.69 -8.31 2.33
C ALA A 72 -11.01 -9.57 1.75
N ARG A 73 -10.03 -9.39 0.85
CA ARG A 73 -9.26 -10.51 0.30
C ARG A 73 -8.39 -11.21 1.35
N LEU A 74 -7.81 -10.46 2.29
CA LEU A 74 -7.04 -11.03 3.40
C LEU A 74 -7.94 -11.90 4.28
N ASN A 75 -9.12 -11.41 4.67
CA ASN A 75 -10.07 -12.17 5.48
C ASN A 75 -10.54 -13.45 4.76
N LYS A 76 -10.78 -13.38 3.44
CA LYS A 76 -11.14 -14.57 2.66
C LYS A 76 -10.02 -15.64 2.66
N LEU A 77 -8.76 -15.20 2.58
CA LEU A 77 -7.61 -16.12 2.65
C LEU A 77 -7.52 -16.79 4.03
N LEU A 78 -7.69 -16.03 5.11
CA LEU A 78 -7.66 -16.58 6.47
C LEU A 78 -8.83 -17.51 6.76
N GLY A 79 -10.02 -17.22 6.24
CA GLY A 79 -11.20 -18.07 6.39
C GLY A 79 -11.14 -19.37 5.57
N ALA A 80 -10.40 -19.38 4.45
CA ALA A 80 -10.21 -20.58 3.62
C ALA A 80 -9.03 -21.46 4.06
N ALA A 81 -8.12 -20.94 4.89
CA ALA A 81 -6.99 -21.66 5.45
C ALA A 81 -7.33 -22.37 6.78
N LYS A 82 -8.62 -22.46 7.11
CA LYS A 82 -9.17 -23.08 8.31
C LYS A 82 -9.82 -24.40 7.93
#